data_AF-L7UBW8-F1
#
_entry.id   AF-L7UBW8-F1
#
_cell.length_a   1.000
_cell.length_b   1.000
_cell.length_c   1.000
_cell.angle_alpha   90.00
_cell.angle_beta   90.00
_cell.angle_gamma   90.00
#
_symmetry.space_group_name_H-M   'P 1'
#
loop_
_entity.id
_entity.type
_entity.pdbx_description
1 polymer ?
#
loop_
_entity_poly.entity_id
_entity_poly.type
_entity_poly.pdbx_seq_one_letter_code
_entity_poly.pdbx_strand_id
1 'polypeptide(L)'
;MRTFSLVVGLLLLAPKALATEDATTTKPVRSGTATVPLDELIPLYAGREAPVPAPPTDAVVTSTLKGRLSADALQVEAGFQVEVLADGRWTQVRLLQLDSDTFTTTLPTLDDAMVGVVDGYLCLLTRKAGRHVFDVGLTVRSQVTGPERRAQLRFGPHASPVPLALEADTSVFTLTESLATSRDGYTVYPAQGALRVGWRALAPVAREAKPQVRPPLEPRISEATASWVSTLEGRATLRVRYDLSLDREQSLELSVPEGLTLERVTLNAIPVSVESVEAGVLKLKVAPPRLGETEGALEVVLTQELGVFHLSGKLKLALPRVSWPVAELRARAHFPTVFNYRREGGSLELLEGEDVAALAVDASLPGKVLHFRQYLVAASAPTLELGYSVDISSSYFR
;
A
#
# COMPACT_ATOMS: atom_id res chain seq x y z
N MET A 1 -18.00 -61.84 -57.85
CA MET A 1 -17.27 -62.05 -56.57
C MET A 1 -17.03 -60.69 -55.93
N ARG A 2 -17.57 -60.51 -54.72
CA ARG A 2 -17.06 -59.75 -53.56
C ARG A 2 -16.36 -58.38 -53.78
N THR A 3 -17.05 -57.33 -53.27
CA THR A 3 -16.58 -56.23 -52.36
C THR A 3 -15.38 -55.36 -52.78
N PHE A 4 -15.54 -54.05 -53.08
CA PHE A 4 -15.83 -52.85 -52.24
C PHE A 4 -14.57 -52.04 -51.82
N SER A 5 -14.53 -50.78 -52.25
CA SER A 5 -14.05 -49.54 -51.59
C SER A 5 -14.02 -48.47 -52.70
N LEU A 6 -14.83 -47.40 -52.80
CA LEU A 6 -15.54 -46.49 -51.90
C LEU A 6 -14.65 -45.66 -50.98
N VAL A 7 -14.28 -44.46 -51.44
CA VAL A 7 -14.46 -43.21 -50.68
C VAL A 7 -15.01 -42.14 -51.63
N VAL A 8 -16.12 -41.54 -51.20
CA VAL A 8 -16.93 -40.49 -51.84
C VAL A 8 -16.83 -39.24 -50.95
N GLY A 9 -16.90 -38.07 -51.58
CA GLY A 9 -17.33 -36.81 -50.96
C GLY A 9 -16.18 -35.91 -50.51
N LEU A 10 -16.21 -34.58 -50.69
CA LEU A 10 -17.38 -33.72 -50.85
C LEU A 10 -16.95 -32.40 -51.50
N LEU A 11 -17.59 -32.04 -52.61
CA LEU A 11 -17.70 -30.66 -53.08
C LEU A 11 -18.51 -29.87 -52.05
N LEU A 12 -18.01 -28.72 -51.60
CA LEU A 12 -18.83 -27.71 -50.93
C LEU A 12 -18.72 -26.38 -51.69
N LEU A 13 -19.86 -26.07 -52.31
CA LEU A 13 -20.23 -24.79 -52.88
C LEU A 13 -20.25 -23.72 -51.79
N ALA A 14 -19.65 -22.56 -52.09
CA ALA A 14 -19.86 -21.34 -51.31
C ALA A 14 -21.16 -20.63 -51.79
N PRO A 15 -22.04 -20.16 -50.89
CA PRO A 15 -23.07 -19.21 -51.25
C PRO A 15 -22.50 -17.79 -51.25
N LYS A 16 -22.91 -17.02 -52.26
CA LYS A 16 -22.60 -15.60 -52.46
C LYS A 16 -23.83 -14.77 -52.09
N ALA A 17 -23.76 -13.94 -51.06
CA ALA A 17 -24.62 -12.78 -50.80
C ALA A 17 -23.98 -11.95 -49.67
N LEU A 18 -23.45 -10.76 -49.97
CA LEU A 18 -24.02 -9.42 -49.65
C LEU A 18 -23.90 -9.09 -48.15
N ALA A 19 -23.32 -7.99 -47.67
CA ALA A 19 -22.82 -6.75 -48.28
C ALA A 19 -22.00 -5.97 -47.21
N THR A 20 -21.19 -4.98 -47.66
CA THR A 20 -20.78 -3.71 -46.99
C THR A 20 -20.16 -3.79 -45.57
N GLU A 21 -19.05 -3.16 -45.19
CA GLU A 21 -18.29 -2.00 -45.68
C GLU A 21 -16.94 -1.97 -44.90
N ASP A 22 -15.91 -1.37 -45.48
CA ASP A 22 -14.65 -0.88 -44.89
C ASP A 22 -13.78 -1.80 -44.00
N ALA A 23 -12.80 -2.45 -44.65
CA ALA A 23 -11.56 -2.86 -44.01
C ALA A 23 -10.36 -2.64 -44.96
N THR A 24 -9.48 -1.73 -44.54
CA THR A 24 -8.16 -1.43 -45.10
C THR A 24 -7.36 -2.72 -45.31
N THR A 25 -7.20 -3.11 -46.57
CA THR A 25 -6.52 -4.36 -46.95
C THR A 25 -5.01 -4.14 -46.93
N THR A 26 -4.34 -4.60 -45.86
CA THR A 26 -2.90 -4.83 -45.85
C THR A 26 -2.59 -5.95 -46.84
N LYS A 27 -1.98 -5.60 -47.99
CA LYS A 27 -1.44 -6.57 -48.95
C LYS A 27 -0.44 -7.49 -48.23
N PRO A 28 -0.50 -8.82 -48.39
CA PRO A 28 0.53 -9.70 -47.88
C PRO A 28 1.83 -9.44 -48.64
N VAL A 29 2.88 -9.00 -47.92
CA VAL A 29 4.23 -8.90 -48.47
C VAL A 29 4.73 -10.31 -48.73
N ARG A 30 4.74 -10.73 -50.00
CA ARG A 30 5.42 -11.95 -50.42
C ARG A 30 6.93 -11.67 -50.41
N SER A 31 7.65 -12.26 -49.48
CA SER A 31 9.12 -12.30 -49.51
C SER A 31 9.55 -13.31 -50.57
N GLY A 32 10.26 -12.84 -51.60
CA GLY A 32 10.92 -13.66 -52.60
C GLY A 32 12.37 -13.23 -52.75
N THR A 33 13.26 -14.18 -52.98
CA THR A 33 14.65 -13.90 -53.36
C THR A 33 14.75 -13.96 -54.89
N ALA A 34 15.31 -12.92 -55.50
CA ALA A 34 15.61 -12.88 -56.92
C ALA A 34 17.08 -12.52 -57.10
N THR A 35 17.79 -13.29 -57.91
CA THR A 35 19.17 -13.02 -58.27
C THR A 35 19.16 -12.04 -59.45
N VAL A 36 19.69 -10.83 -59.25
CA VAL A 36 19.76 -9.80 -60.29
C VAL A 36 21.21 -9.66 -60.75
N PRO A 37 21.48 -9.58 -62.07
CA PRO A 37 22.81 -9.27 -62.60
C PRO A 37 23.35 -7.96 -62.03
N LEU A 38 24.66 -7.93 -61.73
CA LEU A 38 25.29 -6.79 -61.05
C LEU A 38 25.09 -5.47 -61.81
N ASP A 39 25.11 -5.54 -63.14
CA ASP A 39 24.96 -4.43 -64.08
C ASP A 39 23.60 -3.72 -63.94
N GLU A 40 22.56 -4.47 -63.57
CA GLU A 40 21.20 -3.98 -63.32
C GLU A 40 21.00 -3.50 -61.87
N LEU A 41 21.83 -3.99 -60.94
CA LEU A 41 21.79 -3.64 -59.52
C LEU A 41 22.39 -2.25 -59.25
N ILE A 42 23.43 -1.87 -60.00
CA ILE A 42 24.13 -0.59 -59.85
C ILE A 42 23.19 0.64 -60.04
N PRO A 43 22.39 0.74 -61.13
CA PRO A 43 21.49 1.88 -61.31
C PRO A 43 20.35 1.92 -60.26
N LEU A 44 19.91 0.78 -59.74
CA LEU A 44 18.91 0.71 -58.68
C LEU A 44 19.44 1.21 -57.32
N TYR A 45 20.73 0.99 -57.04
CA TYR A 45 21.40 1.57 -55.87
C TYR A 45 21.74 3.06 -56.05
N ALA A 46 22.04 3.49 -57.28
CA ALA A 46 22.33 4.89 -57.60
C ALA A 46 21.10 5.80 -57.52
N GLY A 47 19.89 5.26 -57.77
CA GLY A 47 18.62 5.97 -57.62
C GLY A 47 18.04 5.96 -56.20
N ARG A 48 18.75 5.39 -55.21
CA ARG A 48 18.31 5.40 -53.81
C ARG A 48 18.56 6.80 -53.26
N GLU A 49 17.48 7.52 -53.02
CA GLU A 49 17.49 8.81 -52.33
C GLU A 49 18.34 8.67 -51.06
N ALA A 50 19.38 9.51 -50.95
CA ALA A 50 20.29 9.47 -49.82
C ALA A 50 19.46 9.61 -48.54
N PRO A 51 19.66 8.77 -47.51
CA PRO A 51 18.94 8.92 -46.26
C PRO A 51 19.19 10.35 -45.76
N VAL A 52 18.11 11.10 -45.54
CA VAL A 52 18.15 12.42 -44.92
C VAL A 52 19.07 12.30 -43.68
N PRO A 53 20.11 13.16 -43.55
CA PRO A 53 21.02 13.05 -42.42
C PRO A 53 20.20 13.12 -41.14
N ALA A 54 20.39 12.13 -40.26
CA ALA A 54 19.67 12.06 -39.00
C ALA A 54 19.84 13.40 -38.27
N PRO A 55 18.75 14.00 -37.74
CA PRO A 55 18.87 15.24 -36.97
C PRO A 55 19.88 15.05 -35.83
N PRO A 56 20.59 16.11 -35.42
CA PRO A 56 21.57 16.02 -34.33
C PRO A 56 20.90 15.38 -33.11
N THR A 57 21.58 14.42 -32.48
CA THR A 57 21.05 13.70 -31.33
C THR A 57 20.82 14.66 -30.17
N ASP A 58 19.55 14.87 -29.79
CA ASP A 58 19.18 15.84 -28.76
C ASP A 58 19.58 15.41 -27.34
N ALA A 59 19.81 14.11 -27.14
CA ALA A 59 20.26 13.55 -25.87
C ALA A 59 20.97 12.20 -26.05
N VAL A 60 21.99 11.94 -25.23
CA VAL A 60 22.68 10.65 -25.15
C VAL A 60 22.18 9.90 -23.92
N VAL A 61 21.85 8.61 -24.07
CA VAL A 61 21.30 7.78 -22.99
C VAL A 61 22.23 6.61 -22.71
N THR A 62 22.63 6.48 -21.45
CA THR A 62 23.23 5.27 -20.89
C THR A 62 22.24 4.63 -19.93
N SER A 63 22.08 3.31 -19.99
CA SER A 63 21.12 2.59 -19.14
C SER A 63 21.73 1.32 -18.56
N THR A 64 21.23 0.95 -17.39
CA THR A 64 21.53 -0.32 -16.73
C THR A 64 20.24 -0.94 -16.24
N LEU A 65 20.04 -2.23 -16.50
CA LEU A 65 18.81 -2.93 -16.15
C LEU A 65 19.12 -4.12 -15.23
N LYS A 66 18.39 -4.19 -14.12
CA LYS A 66 18.35 -5.35 -13.21
C LYS A 66 16.92 -5.86 -13.14
N GLY A 67 16.74 -7.17 -13.08
CA GLY A 67 15.43 -7.78 -13.09
C GLY A 67 15.33 -8.94 -12.11
N ARG A 68 14.12 -9.14 -11.59
CA ARG A 68 13.79 -10.26 -10.71
C ARG A 68 12.47 -10.89 -11.14
N LEU A 69 12.42 -12.22 -11.15
CA LEU A 69 11.20 -12.96 -11.45
C LEU A 69 10.27 -13.08 -10.23
N SER A 70 8.96 -12.95 -10.49
CA SER A 70 7.88 -13.38 -9.59
C SER A 70 7.03 -14.48 -10.24
N ALA A 71 6.00 -14.94 -9.54
CA ALA A 71 5.07 -15.96 -10.04
C ALA A 71 4.34 -15.53 -11.34
N ASP A 72 4.12 -14.23 -11.53
CA ASP A 72 3.24 -13.67 -12.54
C ASP A 72 3.87 -12.51 -13.34
N ALA A 73 5.00 -11.96 -12.90
CA ALA A 73 5.62 -10.80 -13.51
C ALA A 73 7.16 -10.82 -13.47
N LEU A 74 7.75 -9.97 -14.32
CA LEU A 74 9.15 -9.58 -14.25
C LEU A 74 9.21 -8.17 -13.64
N GLN A 75 9.85 -8.05 -12.48
CA GLN A 75 10.16 -6.77 -11.85
C GLN A 75 11.49 -6.28 -12.41
N VAL A 76 11.55 -5.02 -12.85
CA VAL A 76 12.77 -4.42 -13.44
C VAL A 76 13.08 -3.12 -12.73
N GLU A 77 14.33 -2.98 -12.31
CA GLU A 77 14.92 -1.73 -11.86
C GLU A 77 15.83 -1.22 -12.98
N ALA A 78 15.51 -0.02 -13.48
CA ALA A 78 16.17 0.59 -14.62
C ALA A 78 16.84 1.89 -14.20
N GLY A 79 18.17 1.91 -14.21
CA GLY A 79 18.97 3.11 -14.00
C GLY A 79 19.26 3.79 -15.32
N PHE A 80 19.00 5.09 -15.41
CA PHE A 80 19.24 5.91 -16.59
C PHE A 80 20.16 7.08 -16.27
N GLN A 81 21.09 7.31 -17.18
CA GLN A 81 21.86 8.54 -17.29
C GLN A 81 21.57 9.15 -18.65
N VAL A 82 20.90 10.30 -18.65
CA VAL A 82 20.53 11.05 -19.85
C VAL A 82 21.30 12.35 -19.90
N GLU A 83 22.12 12.53 -20.91
CA GLU A 83 22.84 13.77 -21.18
C GLU A 83 22.09 14.55 -22.27
N VAL A 84 21.38 15.60 -21.87
CA VAL A 84 20.59 16.43 -22.79
C VAL A 84 21.48 17.54 -23.32
N LEU A 85 21.64 17.60 -24.65
CA LEU A 85 22.53 18.54 -25.33
C LEU A 85 21.83 19.85 -25.74
N ALA A 86 20.49 19.80 -25.82
CA ALA A 86 19.68 20.95 -26.16
C ALA A 86 19.36 21.81 -24.93
N ASP A 87 19.65 23.12 -25.01
CA ASP A 87 19.30 24.09 -23.97
C ASP A 87 18.15 25.00 -24.41
N GLY A 88 17.26 25.36 -23.48
CA GLY A 88 16.19 26.34 -23.69
C GLY A 88 14.95 25.86 -24.44
N ARG A 89 14.97 24.65 -25.04
CA ARG A 89 13.81 23.98 -25.67
C ARG A 89 13.38 22.74 -24.90
N TRP A 90 12.09 22.44 -24.92
CA TRP A 90 11.58 21.19 -24.35
C TRP A 90 12.08 20.01 -25.17
N THR A 91 12.81 19.11 -24.53
CA THR A 91 13.31 17.87 -25.11
C THR A 91 12.62 16.69 -24.44
N GLN A 92 12.03 15.81 -25.25
CA GLN A 92 11.43 14.55 -24.83
C GLN A 92 12.34 13.39 -25.19
N VAL A 93 12.89 12.72 -24.18
CA VAL A 93 13.76 11.56 -24.37
C VAL A 93 12.95 10.29 -24.06
N ARG A 94 12.51 9.57 -25.10
CA ARG A 94 11.79 8.29 -25.02
C ARG A 94 12.75 7.12 -24.73
N LEU A 95 12.68 6.57 -23.53
CA LEU A 95 13.64 5.60 -22.99
C LEU A 95 13.21 4.16 -23.18
N LEU A 96 11.98 3.82 -22.79
CA LEU A 96 11.40 2.48 -22.90
C LEU A 96 9.98 2.60 -23.45
N GLN A 97 9.58 1.65 -24.28
CA GLN A 97 8.19 1.52 -24.71
C GLN A 97 7.46 0.65 -23.68
N LEU A 98 6.34 1.16 -23.17
CA LEU A 98 5.48 0.47 -22.21
C LEU A 98 4.28 -0.10 -22.96
N ASP A 99 4.25 -1.42 -23.07
CA ASP A 99 3.09 -2.16 -23.58
C ASP A 99 1.98 -2.23 -22.49
N SER A 100 0.79 -2.73 -22.81
CA SER A 100 -0.38 -2.75 -21.90
C SER A 100 -0.20 -3.60 -20.63
N ASP A 101 0.84 -4.42 -20.59
CA ASP A 101 1.23 -5.29 -19.49
C ASP A 101 2.37 -4.73 -18.64
N THR A 102 2.89 -3.55 -18.99
CA THR A 102 4.03 -2.93 -18.33
C THR A 102 3.58 -1.71 -17.52
N PHE A 103 3.89 -1.71 -16.22
CA PHE A 103 3.49 -0.68 -15.29
C PHE A 103 4.70 -0.09 -14.57
N THR A 104 4.70 1.22 -14.34
CA THR A 104 5.71 1.89 -13.49
C THR A 104 5.36 1.69 -12.03
N THR A 105 6.27 1.15 -11.23
CA THR A 105 6.11 0.98 -9.79
C THR A 105 6.76 2.12 -9.00
N THR A 106 7.85 2.67 -9.52
CA THR A 106 8.58 3.79 -8.89
C THR A 106 8.98 4.78 -9.97
N LEU A 107 8.64 6.06 -9.78
CA LEU A 107 9.07 7.16 -10.64
C LEU A 107 9.86 8.18 -9.79
N PRO A 108 11.00 8.67 -10.29
CA PRO A 108 11.82 9.64 -9.58
C PRO A 108 11.19 11.03 -9.66
N THR A 109 11.46 11.86 -8.65
CA THR A 109 11.20 13.31 -8.70
C THR A 109 12.53 14.01 -8.96
N LEU A 110 12.60 14.84 -10.00
CA LEU A 110 13.79 15.63 -10.36
C LEU A 110 13.42 17.12 -10.31
N ASP A 111 14.36 17.97 -9.92
CA ASP A 111 14.10 19.41 -9.73
C ASP A 111 13.82 20.14 -11.06
N ASP A 112 14.60 19.83 -12.10
CA ASP A 112 14.58 20.51 -13.41
C ASP A 112 14.07 19.60 -14.55
N ALA A 113 13.48 18.46 -14.22
CA ALA A 113 13.00 17.50 -15.20
C ALA A 113 11.82 16.67 -14.67
N MET A 114 11.04 16.09 -15.57
CA MET A 114 9.95 15.19 -15.23
C MET A 114 10.18 13.84 -15.89
N VAL A 115 10.06 12.77 -15.11
CA VAL A 115 10.06 11.39 -15.62
C VAL A 115 8.63 10.87 -15.55
N GLY A 116 8.09 10.40 -16.67
CA GLY A 116 6.71 9.95 -16.73
C GLY A 116 6.38 9.21 -18.02
N VAL A 117 5.15 8.72 -18.10
CA VAL A 117 4.66 7.97 -19.27
C VAL A 117 3.93 8.91 -20.22
N VAL A 118 4.43 9.03 -21.45
CA VAL A 118 3.86 9.87 -22.52
C VAL A 118 3.83 9.07 -23.81
N ASP A 119 2.67 9.02 -24.47
CA ASP A 119 2.44 8.26 -25.72
C ASP A 119 2.84 6.77 -25.65
N GLY A 120 2.71 6.14 -24.48
CA GLY A 120 3.13 4.75 -24.27
C GLY A 120 4.64 4.57 -24.14
N TYR A 121 5.40 5.64 -23.89
CA TYR A 121 6.82 5.58 -23.60
C TYR A 121 7.13 6.15 -22.22
N LEU A 122 8.04 5.48 -21.50
CA LEU A 122 8.74 6.09 -20.38
C LEU A 122 9.66 7.19 -20.94
N CYS A 123 9.42 8.43 -20.52
CA CYS A 123 10.09 9.61 -21.04
C CYS A 123 10.74 10.43 -19.93
N LEU A 124 11.90 11.01 -20.23
CA LEU A 124 12.41 12.20 -19.55
C LEU A 124 11.96 13.43 -20.34
N LEU A 125 11.34 14.39 -19.66
CA LEU A 125 10.96 15.70 -20.18
C LEU A 125 11.76 16.77 -19.44
N THR A 126 12.55 17.55 -20.16
CA THR A 126 13.29 18.68 -19.56
C THR A 126 13.48 19.80 -20.58
N ARG A 127 13.69 21.01 -20.06
CA ARG A 127 14.08 22.19 -20.84
C ARG A 127 15.55 22.55 -20.66
N LYS A 128 16.23 21.92 -19.70
CA LYS A 128 17.58 22.27 -19.26
C LYS A 128 18.58 21.27 -19.81
N ALA A 129 19.60 21.78 -20.50
CA ALA A 129 20.74 20.96 -20.89
C ALA A 129 21.50 20.46 -19.66
N GLY A 130 22.11 19.28 -19.77
CA GLY A 130 22.92 18.69 -18.72
C GLY A 130 22.63 17.21 -18.47
N ARG A 131 23.31 16.69 -17.45
CA ARG A 131 23.25 15.29 -17.05
C ARG A 131 22.15 15.06 -16.03
N HIS A 132 21.22 14.18 -16.37
CA HIS A 132 20.12 13.73 -15.53
C HIS A 132 20.31 12.25 -15.20
N VAL A 133 20.41 11.90 -13.93
CA VAL A 133 20.59 10.51 -13.46
C VAL A 133 19.44 10.14 -12.56
N PHE A 134 18.81 9.01 -12.82
CA PHE A 134 17.65 8.56 -12.06
C PHE A 134 17.35 7.07 -12.27
N ASP A 135 16.64 6.49 -11.31
CA ASP A 135 16.20 5.10 -11.35
C ASP A 135 14.68 5.03 -11.49
N VAL A 136 14.21 4.01 -12.22
CA VAL A 136 12.78 3.74 -12.45
C VAL A 136 12.48 2.28 -12.13
N GLY A 137 11.41 2.05 -11.37
CA GLY A 137 10.86 0.73 -11.12
C GLY A 137 9.77 0.40 -12.13
N LEU A 138 9.83 -0.80 -12.72
CA LEU A 138 8.86 -1.32 -13.70
C LEU A 138 8.42 -2.73 -13.31
N THR A 139 7.19 -3.07 -13.65
CA THR A 139 6.65 -4.43 -13.56
C THR A 139 6.04 -4.81 -14.90
N VAL A 140 6.57 -5.86 -15.52
CA VAL A 140 6.05 -6.43 -16.78
C VAL A 140 5.28 -7.70 -16.43
N ARG A 141 3.95 -7.65 -16.50
CA ARG A 141 3.09 -8.81 -16.23
C ARG A 141 3.11 -9.78 -17.41
N SER A 142 3.03 -11.07 -17.13
CA SER A 142 2.90 -12.05 -18.21
C SER A 142 1.49 -12.05 -18.80
N GLN A 143 1.38 -11.88 -20.12
CA GLN A 143 0.09 -11.92 -20.85
C GLN A 143 -0.44 -13.35 -21.11
N VAL A 144 0.34 -14.39 -20.84
CA VAL A 144 -0.01 -15.77 -21.23
C VAL A 144 -0.86 -16.47 -20.17
N THR A 145 -2.06 -16.92 -20.57
CA THR A 145 -2.92 -17.83 -19.81
C THR A 145 -2.41 -19.27 -19.99
N GLY A 146 -1.64 -19.76 -19.02
CA GLY A 146 -1.02 -21.10 -19.05
C GLY A 146 -0.06 -21.34 -17.87
N PRO A 147 0.74 -22.40 -17.84
CA PRO A 147 1.82 -22.57 -16.86
C PRO A 147 3.09 -21.80 -17.24
N GLU A 148 3.23 -21.43 -18.52
CA GLU A 148 4.34 -20.65 -19.03
C GLU A 148 4.02 -19.15 -18.93
N ARG A 149 5.02 -18.39 -18.50
CA ARG A 149 5.00 -16.94 -18.34
C ARG A 149 6.02 -16.34 -19.29
N ARG A 150 5.67 -15.20 -19.89
CA ARG A 150 6.58 -14.44 -20.76
C ARG A 150 6.41 -12.96 -20.50
N ALA A 151 7.53 -12.27 -20.35
CA ALA A 151 7.60 -10.82 -20.27
C ALA A 151 8.44 -10.29 -21.44
N GLN A 152 8.03 -9.14 -21.98
CA GLN A 152 8.78 -8.43 -22.99
C GLN A 152 8.94 -6.97 -22.59
N LEU A 153 10.15 -6.44 -22.68
CA LEU A 153 10.43 -5.02 -22.49
C LEU A 153 11.10 -4.47 -23.74
N ARG A 154 10.59 -3.37 -24.28
CA ARG A 154 11.08 -2.75 -25.52
C ARG A 154 11.80 -1.45 -25.24
N PHE A 155 12.91 -1.23 -25.93
CA PHE A 155 13.64 0.02 -25.84
C PHE A 155 12.96 1.12 -26.67
N GLY A 156 12.96 2.33 -26.13
CA GLY A 156 12.53 3.52 -26.86
C GLY A 156 13.57 3.95 -27.91
N PRO A 157 13.20 4.84 -28.85
CA PRO A 157 14.06 5.24 -29.95
C PRO A 157 15.33 5.98 -29.53
N HIS A 158 15.38 6.54 -28.31
CA HIS A 158 16.54 7.28 -27.81
C HIS A 158 17.41 6.48 -26.85
N ALA A 159 17.02 5.26 -26.46
CA ALA A 159 17.81 4.39 -25.61
C ALA A 159 18.44 3.26 -26.43
N SER A 160 19.75 3.08 -26.28
CA SER A 160 20.42 1.90 -26.84
C SER A 160 19.99 0.63 -26.08
N PRO A 161 19.71 -0.49 -26.78
CA PRO A 161 19.42 -1.75 -26.11
C PRO A 161 20.61 -2.24 -25.26
N VAL A 162 20.36 -2.53 -23.99
CA VAL A 162 21.35 -3.05 -23.03
C VAL A 162 20.91 -4.40 -22.46
N PRO A 163 21.85 -5.26 -22.01
CA PRO A 163 21.49 -6.50 -21.34
C PRO A 163 20.82 -6.25 -19.98
N LEU A 164 19.92 -7.17 -19.62
CA LEU A 164 19.28 -7.23 -18.30
C LEU A 164 20.01 -8.26 -17.44
N ALA A 165 20.49 -7.83 -16.27
CA ALA A 165 20.95 -8.73 -15.23
C ALA A 165 19.73 -9.30 -14.50
N LEU A 166 19.46 -10.60 -14.70
CA LEU A 166 18.27 -11.28 -14.19
C LEU A 166 18.63 -12.16 -12.98
N GLU A 167 18.05 -11.83 -11.84
CA GLU A 167 18.01 -12.68 -10.66
C GLU A 167 16.82 -13.64 -10.76
N ALA A 168 17.12 -14.93 -10.91
CA ALA A 168 16.10 -15.98 -10.97
C ALA A 168 16.48 -17.12 -10.02
N ASP A 169 15.61 -17.38 -9.04
CA ASP A 169 15.74 -18.54 -8.15
C ASP A 169 15.30 -19.80 -8.89
N THR A 170 16.28 -20.60 -9.32
CA THR A 170 16.04 -21.85 -10.05
C THR A 170 15.40 -22.95 -9.21
N SER A 171 15.33 -22.78 -7.88
CA SER A 171 14.57 -23.68 -7.01
C SER A 171 13.05 -23.46 -7.09
N VAL A 172 12.62 -22.28 -7.56
CA VAL A 172 11.21 -21.88 -7.68
C VAL A 172 10.78 -21.69 -9.14
N PHE A 173 11.72 -21.34 -10.03
CA PHE A 173 11.44 -21.05 -11.43
C PHE A 173 12.28 -21.91 -12.37
N THR A 174 11.67 -22.36 -13.46
CA THR A 174 12.39 -22.92 -14.60
C THR A 174 12.37 -21.90 -15.73
N LEU A 175 13.54 -21.39 -16.11
CA LEU A 175 13.68 -20.55 -17.29
C LEU A 175 13.41 -21.38 -18.55
N THR A 176 12.58 -20.87 -19.45
CA THR A 176 12.19 -21.60 -20.66
C THR A 176 13.20 -21.41 -21.79
N GLU A 177 14.01 -20.36 -21.73
CA GLU A 177 15.06 -20.08 -22.69
C GLU A 177 16.45 -20.25 -22.06
N SER A 178 17.41 -20.63 -22.90
CA SER A 178 18.80 -20.78 -22.48
C SER A 178 19.45 -19.40 -22.33
N LEU A 179 19.48 -18.88 -21.11
CA LEU A 179 20.14 -17.61 -20.78
C LEU A 179 21.61 -17.82 -20.43
N ALA A 180 22.43 -16.80 -20.71
CA ALA A 180 23.84 -16.81 -20.31
C ALA A 180 23.96 -16.67 -18.79
N THR A 181 24.73 -17.55 -18.15
CA THR A 181 24.97 -17.49 -16.70
C THR A 181 26.04 -16.44 -16.39
N SER A 182 25.77 -15.63 -15.36
CA SER A 182 26.70 -14.68 -14.75
C SER A 182 26.98 -15.10 -13.30
N ARG A 183 27.94 -14.46 -12.64
CA ARG A 183 28.38 -14.79 -11.27
C ARG A 183 27.24 -14.76 -10.24
N ASP A 184 26.27 -13.87 -10.44
CA ASP A 184 25.16 -13.60 -9.50
C ASP A 184 23.77 -13.85 -10.10
N GLY A 185 23.67 -14.56 -11.24
CA GLY A 185 22.38 -14.85 -11.89
C GLY A 185 22.48 -15.12 -13.39
N TYR A 186 21.52 -14.61 -14.14
CA TYR A 186 21.44 -14.75 -15.60
C TYR A 186 21.58 -13.40 -16.30
N THR A 187 22.01 -13.42 -17.55
CA THR A 187 22.05 -12.23 -18.41
C THR A 187 21.15 -12.45 -19.62
N VAL A 188 20.19 -11.55 -19.80
CA VAL A 188 19.28 -11.54 -20.94
C VAL A 188 19.76 -10.48 -21.91
N TYR A 189 20.10 -10.89 -23.13
CA TYR A 189 20.53 -9.97 -24.18
C TYR A 189 19.34 -9.54 -25.03
N PRO A 190 19.27 -8.26 -25.44
CA PRO A 190 18.18 -7.78 -26.28
C PRO A 190 18.27 -8.39 -27.69
N ALA A 191 17.12 -8.83 -28.20
CA ALA A 191 16.96 -9.28 -29.58
C ALA A 191 15.90 -8.41 -30.28
N GLN A 192 16.24 -7.85 -31.45
CA GLN A 192 15.35 -6.96 -32.22
C GLN A 192 14.83 -5.77 -31.39
N GLY A 193 15.69 -5.18 -30.53
CA GLY A 193 15.33 -4.03 -29.70
C GLY A 193 14.41 -4.36 -28.51
N ALA A 194 14.26 -5.63 -28.15
CA ALA A 194 13.47 -6.05 -27.00
C ALA A 194 14.20 -7.08 -26.13
N LEU A 195 14.04 -6.96 -24.82
CA LEU A 195 14.34 -8.02 -23.87
C LEU A 195 13.13 -8.93 -23.79
N ARG A 196 13.36 -10.24 -23.86
CA ARG A 196 12.32 -11.27 -23.70
C ARG A 196 12.78 -12.21 -22.61
N VAL A 197 11.90 -12.47 -21.65
CA VAL A 197 12.14 -13.41 -20.56
C VAL A 197 10.99 -14.39 -20.49
N GLY A 198 11.29 -15.68 -20.63
CA GLY A 198 10.32 -16.76 -20.47
C GLY A 198 10.63 -17.63 -19.25
N TRP A 199 9.60 -17.90 -18.44
CA TRP A 199 9.75 -18.76 -17.27
C TRP A 199 8.49 -19.57 -16.99
N ARG A 200 8.68 -20.67 -16.27
CA ARG A 200 7.61 -21.46 -15.66
C ARG A 200 7.82 -21.39 -14.16
N ALA A 201 6.82 -20.94 -13.42
CA ALA A 201 6.78 -21.21 -12.00
C ALA A 201 6.74 -22.73 -11.84
N LEU A 202 7.73 -23.31 -11.16
CA LEU A 202 7.60 -24.70 -10.73
C LEU A 202 6.33 -24.72 -9.91
N ALA A 203 5.33 -25.49 -10.37
CA ALA A 203 4.14 -25.74 -9.58
C ALA A 203 4.66 -26.06 -8.19
N PRO A 204 4.21 -25.36 -7.13
CA PRO A 204 4.63 -25.73 -5.81
C PRO A 204 4.37 -27.22 -5.74
N VAL A 205 5.43 -28.03 -5.61
CA VAL A 205 5.24 -29.36 -5.06
C VAL A 205 4.39 -29.06 -3.85
N ALA A 206 3.21 -29.66 -3.77
CA ALA A 206 2.44 -29.66 -2.55
C ALA A 206 3.26 -30.44 -1.51
N ARG A 207 4.44 -29.93 -1.12
CA ARG A 207 4.64 -29.62 0.27
C ARG A 207 3.37 -28.89 0.61
N GLU A 208 2.49 -29.59 1.32
CA GLU A 208 1.69 -28.95 2.34
C GLU A 208 2.58 -27.82 2.86
N ALA A 209 2.32 -26.60 2.41
CA ALA A 209 2.71 -25.46 3.18
C ALA A 209 1.91 -25.75 4.43
N LYS A 210 2.55 -26.41 5.42
CA LYS A 210 2.23 -26.17 6.81
C LYS A 210 2.06 -24.67 6.79
N PRO A 211 0.83 -24.13 6.94
CA PRO A 211 0.69 -22.70 7.00
C PRO A 211 1.80 -22.29 7.93
N GLN A 212 2.65 -21.35 7.51
CA GLN A 212 3.51 -20.71 8.46
C GLN A 212 2.50 -20.01 9.35
N VAL A 213 1.98 -20.76 10.33
CA VAL A 213 1.05 -20.31 11.34
C VAL A 213 1.94 -19.32 12.03
N ARG A 214 1.82 -18.04 11.65
CA ARG A 214 2.32 -16.96 12.45
C ARG A 214 1.86 -17.35 13.85
N PRO A 215 2.78 -17.51 14.83
CA PRO A 215 2.38 -17.87 16.17
C PRO A 215 1.16 -17.01 16.53
N PRO A 216 0.06 -17.64 16.99
CA PRO A 216 -1.20 -16.93 17.18
C PRO A 216 -0.89 -15.63 17.92
N LEU A 217 -1.29 -14.51 17.31
CA LEU A 217 -1.00 -13.22 17.91
C LEU A 217 -1.71 -13.19 19.26
N GLU A 218 -0.95 -13.03 20.33
CA GLU A 218 -1.55 -12.88 21.64
C GLU A 218 -2.37 -11.59 21.65
N PRO A 219 -3.68 -11.67 21.96
CA PRO A 219 -4.54 -10.51 21.91
C PRO A 219 -4.10 -9.50 22.96
N ARG A 220 -3.89 -8.27 22.54
CA ARG A 220 -3.45 -7.18 23.41
C ARG A 220 -4.08 -5.86 23.00
N ILE A 221 -4.03 -4.89 23.89
CA ILE A 221 -4.43 -3.51 23.62
C ILE A 221 -3.15 -2.70 23.51
N SER A 222 -2.86 -2.17 22.32
CA SER A 222 -1.65 -1.37 22.09
C SER A 222 -1.73 -0.03 22.79
N GLU A 223 -2.90 0.61 22.73
CA GLU A 223 -3.14 1.90 23.36
C GLU A 223 -4.58 1.98 23.84
N ALA A 224 -4.78 2.61 25.00
CA ALA A 224 -6.10 2.99 25.49
C ALA A 224 -6.12 4.50 25.72
N THR A 225 -7.11 5.17 25.15
CA THR A 225 -7.35 6.60 25.36
C THR A 225 -8.66 6.82 26.10
N ALA A 226 -8.60 7.49 27.25
CA ALA A 226 -9.76 7.82 28.07
C ALA A 226 -9.97 9.33 28.18
N SER A 227 -11.23 9.76 28.20
CA SER A 227 -11.62 11.15 28.42
C SER A 227 -12.81 11.22 29.36
N TRP A 228 -12.62 11.84 30.53
CA TRP A 228 -13.72 12.29 31.38
C TRP A 228 -14.09 13.71 31.01
N VAL A 229 -15.39 13.98 30.91
CA VAL A 229 -15.94 15.31 30.74
C VAL A 229 -17.05 15.48 31.77
N SER A 230 -16.91 16.46 32.66
CA SER A 230 -17.88 16.72 33.71
C SER A 230 -18.39 18.15 33.66
N THR A 231 -19.67 18.31 34.02
CA THR A 231 -20.34 19.60 34.14
C THR A 231 -20.51 19.97 35.62
N LEU A 232 -20.84 21.23 35.89
CA LEU A 232 -21.12 21.71 37.26
C LEU A 232 -22.31 20.99 37.93
N GLU A 233 -23.20 20.41 37.14
CA GLU A 233 -24.37 19.68 37.61
C GLU A 233 -24.01 18.32 38.24
N GLY A 234 -22.75 17.88 38.10
CA GLY A 234 -22.27 16.64 38.70
C GLY A 234 -22.32 15.43 37.79
N ARG A 235 -22.91 15.54 36.60
CA ARG A 235 -22.85 14.46 35.61
C ARG A 235 -21.49 14.45 34.92
N ALA A 236 -20.89 13.27 34.80
CA ALA A 236 -19.66 13.04 34.07
C ALA A 236 -19.83 11.95 33.00
N THR A 237 -19.34 12.20 31.81
CA THR A 237 -19.24 11.21 30.73
C THR A 237 -17.79 10.75 30.62
N LEU A 238 -17.61 9.44 30.61
CA LEU A 238 -16.34 8.77 30.36
C LEU A 238 -16.40 8.12 28.97
N ARG A 239 -15.54 8.55 28.06
CA ARG A 239 -15.27 7.84 26.80
C ARG A 239 -13.93 7.13 26.90
N VAL A 240 -13.90 5.84 26.62
CA VAL A 240 -12.68 5.04 26.53
C VAL A 240 -12.60 4.39 25.16
N ARG A 241 -11.49 4.60 24.47
CA ARG A 241 -11.15 3.94 23.21
C ARG A 241 -9.97 2.99 23.47
N TYR A 242 -10.11 1.74 23.05
CA TYR A 242 -9.08 0.72 23.09
C TYR A 242 -8.68 0.38 21.66
N ASP A 243 -7.41 0.56 21.32
CA ASP A 243 -6.83 0.10 20.07
C ASP A 243 -6.34 -1.34 20.26
N LEU A 244 -7.03 -2.27 19.61
CA LEU A 244 -6.91 -3.70 19.77
C LEU A 244 -5.92 -4.28 18.76
N SER A 245 -5.14 -5.26 19.18
CA SER A 245 -4.24 -6.05 18.31
C SER A 245 -4.59 -7.53 18.44
N LEU A 246 -5.16 -8.12 17.38
CA LEU A 246 -5.69 -9.48 17.33
C LEU A 246 -5.69 -10.01 15.90
N ASP A 247 -5.54 -11.33 15.70
CA ASP A 247 -5.50 -11.95 14.36
C ASP A 247 -6.78 -12.70 13.97
N ARG A 248 -7.71 -12.89 14.91
CA ARG A 248 -8.95 -13.66 14.77
C ARG A 248 -9.99 -13.20 15.79
N GLU A 249 -11.24 -13.66 15.66
CA GLU A 249 -12.27 -13.42 16.67
C GLU A 249 -11.82 -13.95 18.04
N GLN A 250 -11.87 -13.09 19.05
CA GLN A 250 -11.47 -13.39 20.43
C GLN A 250 -12.47 -12.81 21.42
N SER A 251 -12.55 -13.42 22.61
CA SER A 251 -13.38 -12.91 23.70
C SER A 251 -12.64 -11.82 24.46
N LEU A 252 -13.31 -10.69 24.69
CA LEU A 252 -12.86 -9.59 25.53
C LEU A 252 -13.88 -9.39 26.65
N GLU A 253 -13.40 -9.25 27.89
CA GLU A 253 -14.25 -8.96 29.04
C GLU A 253 -13.92 -7.57 29.58
N LEU A 254 -14.97 -6.79 29.83
CA LEU A 254 -14.90 -5.46 30.43
C LEU A 254 -15.73 -5.43 31.70
N SER A 255 -15.11 -5.17 32.85
CA SER A 255 -15.85 -4.95 34.10
C SER A 255 -16.10 -3.46 34.28
N VAL A 256 -17.37 -3.07 34.29
CA VAL A 256 -17.84 -1.72 34.54
C VAL A 256 -17.70 -1.43 36.05
N PRO A 257 -16.95 -0.38 36.46
CA PRO A 257 -16.79 -0.06 37.87
C PRO A 257 -18.10 0.42 38.51
N GLU A 258 -18.20 0.31 39.83
CA GLU A 258 -19.38 0.78 40.57
C GLU A 258 -19.64 2.28 40.33
N GLY A 259 -20.92 2.63 40.19
CA GLY A 259 -21.35 4.01 39.94
C GLY A 259 -21.27 4.47 38.48
N LEU A 260 -20.71 3.65 37.57
CA LEU A 260 -20.78 3.90 36.13
C LEU A 260 -21.91 3.13 35.46
N THR A 261 -22.58 3.78 34.53
CA THR A 261 -23.63 3.20 33.68
C THR A 261 -23.15 3.18 32.23
N LEU A 262 -23.35 2.05 31.56
CA LEU A 262 -22.98 1.87 30.15
C LEU A 262 -24.02 2.53 29.24
N GLU A 263 -23.62 3.52 28.44
CA GLU A 263 -24.50 4.18 27.47
C GLU A 263 -24.33 3.61 26.06
N ARG A 264 -23.08 3.38 25.63
CA ARG A 264 -22.80 2.98 24.25
C ARG A 264 -21.52 2.16 24.13
N VAL A 265 -21.56 1.15 23.27
CA VAL A 265 -20.38 0.39 22.85
C VAL A 265 -20.34 0.33 21.32
N THR A 266 -19.18 0.62 20.75
CA THR A 266 -18.95 0.49 19.30
C THR A 266 -17.66 -0.27 19.05
N LEU A 267 -17.74 -1.30 18.21
CA LEU A 267 -16.59 -2.07 17.74
C LEU A 267 -16.34 -1.74 16.28
N ASN A 268 -15.14 -1.29 15.93
CA ASN A 268 -14.75 -0.87 14.59
C ASN A 268 -15.74 0.14 13.99
N ALA A 269 -16.16 1.12 14.80
CA ALA A 269 -17.20 2.12 14.51
C ALA A 269 -18.62 1.58 14.26
N ILE A 270 -18.88 0.30 14.54
CA ILE A 270 -20.20 -0.34 14.43
C ILE A 270 -20.79 -0.48 15.84
N PRO A 271 -21.99 0.06 16.11
CA PRO A 271 -22.67 -0.14 17.39
C PRO A 271 -22.89 -1.62 17.70
N VAL A 272 -22.52 -2.04 18.91
CA VAL A 272 -22.75 -3.40 19.40
C VAL A 272 -23.94 -3.37 20.35
N SER A 273 -24.96 -4.16 20.05
CA SER A 273 -26.09 -4.36 20.96
C SER A 273 -25.61 -5.10 22.20
N VAL A 274 -25.67 -4.44 23.35
CA VAL A 274 -25.38 -5.05 24.64
C VAL A 274 -26.71 -5.47 25.26
N GLU A 275 -27.06 -6.74 25.13
CA GLU A 275 -28.36 -7.27 25.60
C GLU A 275 -28.44 -7.32 27.14
N SER A 276 -27.31 -7.52 27.82
CA SER A 276 -27.19 -7.30 29.28
C SER A 276 -25.74 -7.21 29.74
N VAL A 277 -25.50 -6.45 30.80
CA VAL A 277 -24.25 -6.47 31.57
C VAL A 277 -24.48 -7.39 32.76
N GLU A 278 -24.08 -8.66 32.66
CA GLU A 278 -24.26 -9.63 33.73
C GLU A 278 -23.26 -9.33 34.87
N ALA A 279 -23.77 -9.02 36.07
CA ALA A 279 -22.95 -8.75 37.26
C ALA A 279 -21.85 -7.68 37.06
N GLY A 280 -22.13 -6.64 36.24
CA GLY A 280 -21.16 -5.58 35.96
C GLY A 280 -20.08 -5.95 34.93
N VAL A 281 -20.15 -7.14 34.32
CA VAL A 281 -19.21 -7.61 33.30
C VAL A 281 -19.86 -7.66 31.93
N LEU A 282 -19.23 -6.99 30.98
CA LEU A 282 -19.56 -6.98 29.56
C LEU A 282 -18.64 -7.94 28.83
N LYS A 283 -19.21 -8.99 28.22
CA LYS A 283 -18.47 -9.93 27.36
C LYS A 283 -18.70 -9.58 25.89
N LEU A 284 -17.62 -9.35 25.16
CA LEU A 284 -17.63 -8.97 23.75
C LEU A 284 -16.85 -9.98 22.93
N LYS A 285 -17.38 -10.30 21.75
CA LYS A 285 -16.62 -10.95 20.69
C LYS A 285 -16.01 -9.88 19.81
N VAL A 286 -14.70 -9.75 19.85
CA VAL A 286 -13.96 -8.75 19.07
C VAL A 286 -13.22 -9.43 17.93
N ALA A 287 -13.26 -8.84 16.75
CA ALA A 287 -12.58 -9.33 15.55
C ALA A 287 -11.98 -8.14 14.78
N PRO A 288 -10.93 -8.36 13.97
CA PRO A 288 -10.47 -7.37 13.02
C PRO A 288 -11.60 -6.97 12.06
N PRO A 289 -11.62 -5.73 11.54
CA PRO A 289 -12.68 -5.28 10.65
C PRO A 289 -12.65 -6.01 9.30
N ARG A 290 -11.49 -6.52 8.88
CA ARG A 290 -11.32 -7.31 7.65
C ARG A 290 -10.37 -8.48 7.85
N LEU A 291 -10.57 -9.54 7.06
CA LEU A 291 -9.68 -10.70 7.04
C LEU A 291 -8.28 -10.28 6.56
N GLY A 292 -7.25 -10.61 7.34
CA GLY A 292 -5.86 -10.26 7.06
C GLY A 292 -5.37 -8.98 7.75
N GLU A 293 -6.27 -8.20 8.35
CA GLU A 293 -5.90 -7.11 9.25
C GLU A 293 -5.69 -7.63 10.68
N THR A 294 -4.84 -6.94 11.45
CA THR A 294 -4.52 -7.33 12.84
C THR A 294 -4.87 -6.26 13.86
N GLU A 295 -5.57 -5.21 13.43
CA GLU A 295 -5.90 -4.05 14.25
C GLU A 295 -7.43 -3.90 14.31
N GLY A 296 -7.92 -3.44 15.45
CA GLY A 296 -9.33 -3.11 15.65
C GLY A 296 -9.47 -1.99 16.67
N ALA A 297 -10.66 -1.43 16.79
CA ALA A 297 -10.93 -0.36 17.75
C ALA A 297 -12.22 -0.63 18.51
N LEU A 298 -12.17 -0.55 19.83
CA LEU A 298 -13.33 -0.63 20.70
C LEU A 298 -13.52 0.70 21.42
N GLU A 299 -14.66 1.35 21.25
CA GLU A 299 -15.04 2.53 22.02
C GLU A 299 -16.19 2.19 22.96
N VAL A 300 -16.05 2.63 24.21
CA VAL A 300 -17.00 2.45 25.30
C VAL A 300 -17.32 3.83 25.87
N VAL A 301 -18.60 4.16 25.95
CA VAL A 301 -19.10 5.39 26.56
C VAL A 301 -19.90 5.04 27.79
N LEU A 302 -19.50 5.62 28.91
CA LEU A 302 -20.06 5.41 30.23
C LEU A 302 -20.46 6.77 30.83
N THR A 303 -21.42 6.74 31.74
CA THR A 303 -21.77 7.92 32.54
C THR A 303 -21.68 7.64 34.02
N GLN A 304 -21.33 8.66 34.78
CA GLN A 304 -21.21 8.63 36.23
C GLN A 304 -21.85 9.88 36.82
N GLU A 305 -22.62 9.70 37.89
CA GLU A 305 -23.10 10.81 38.71
C GLU A 305 -22.09 11.08 39.83
N LEU A 306 -21.39 12.20 39.75
CA LEU A 306 -20.45 12.69 40.77
C LEU A 306 -21.14 13.49 41.88
N GLY A 307 -22.41 13.86 41.67
CA GLY A 307 -23.16 14.75 42.55
C GLY A 307 -22.78 16.22 42.40
N VAL A 308 -23.50 17.09 43.09
CA VAL A 308 -23.32 18.54 42.99
C VAL A 308 -21.95 18.96 43.51
N PHE A 309 -21.23 19.77 42.72
CA PHE A 309 -19.95 20.34 43.16
C PHE A 309 -20.17 21.34 44.29
N HIS A 310 -19.63 21.04 45.47
CA HIS A 310 -19.59 21.95 46.62
C HIS A 310 -18.36 22.88 46.55
N LEU A 311 -18.12 23.71 47.58
CA LEU A 311 -16.94 24.59 47.62
C LEU A 311 -15.61 23.82 47.68
N SER A 312 -15.64 22.57 48.14
CA SER A 312 -14.54 21.62 48.09
C SER A 312 -15.05 20.20 48.25
N GLY A 313 -14.30 19.22 47.74
CA GLY A 313 -14.66 17.82 47.88
C GLY A 313 -13.62 16.88 47.28
N LYS A 314 -14.02 15.62 47.11
CA LYS A 314 -13.20 14.58 46.49
C LYS A 314 -13.96 13.93 45.34
N LEU A 315 -13.27 13.65 44.24
CA LEU A 315 -13.75 12.91 43.10
C LEU A 315 -13.05 11.55 43.05
N LYS A 316 -13.84 10.49 42.89
CA LYS A 316 -13.34 9.14 42.66
C LYS A 316 -13.71 8.72 41.26
N LEU A 317 -12.70 8.55 40.41
CA LEU A 317 -12.86 8.12 39.03
C LEU A 317 -12.24 6.73 38.88
N ALA A 318 -12.89 5.90 38.08
CA ALA A 318 -12.40 4.57 37.73
C ALA A 318 -12.58 4.34 36.24
N LEU A 319 -11.63 3.63 35.65
CA LEU A 319 -11.71 3.10 34.29
C LEU A 319 -12.19 1.66 34.33
N PRO A 320 -12.89 1.17 33.28
CA PRO A 320 -13.25 -0.23 33.18
C PRO A 320 -12.04 -1.14 33.27
N ARG A 321 -12.17 -2.22 34.02
CA ARG A 321 -11.20 -3.31 34.00
C ARG A 321 -11.34 -4.03 32.67
N VAL A 322 -10.23 -4.28 31.98
CA VAL A 322 -10.22 -5.04 30.73
C VAL A 322 -9.42 -6.33 30.90
N SER A 323 -9.88 -7.42 30.29
CA SER A 323 -9.23 -8.73 30.43
C SER A 323 -7.91 -8.84 29.65
N TRP A 324 -7.69 -7.99 28.65
CA TRP A 324 -6.47 -7.98 27.84
C TRP A 324 -5.42 -7.01 28.43
N PRO A 325 -4.13 -7.29 28.27
CA PRO A 325 -3.08 -6.37 28.70
C PRO A 325 -3.11 -5.09 27.84
N VAL A 326 -3.01 -3.93 28.51
CA VAL A 326 -2.88 -2.62 27.86
C VAL A 326 -1.44 -2.14 27.96
N ALA A 327 -0.79 -1.90 26.83
CA ALA A 327 0.60 -1.45 26.81
C ALA A 327 0.75 0.00 27.31
N GLU A 328 -0.09 0.91 26.82
CA GLU A 328 -0.14 2.30 27.27
C GLU A 328 -1.59 2.78 27.44
N LEU A 329 -1.86 3.44 28.56
CA LEU A 329 -3.12 4.12 28.84
C LEU A 329 -2.86 5.61 28.99
N ARG A 330 -3.58 6.41 28.22
CA ARG A 330 -3.61 7.87 28.30
C ARG A 330 -4.99 8.31 28.70
N ALA A 331 -5.09 9.18 29.69
CA ALA A 331 -6.38 9.68 30.13
C ALA A 331 -6.38 11.20 30.24
N ARG A 332 -7.51 11.82 29.91
CA ARG A 332 -7.75 13.26 30.08
C ARG A 332 -8.98 13.46 30.93
N ALA A 333 -8.94 14.44 31.81
CA ALA A 333 -10.11 14.83 32.60
C ALA A 333 -10.39 16.31 32.41
N HIS A 334 -11.56 16.60 31.83
CA HIS A 334 -12.08 17.92 31.56
C HIS A 334 -13.10 18.27 32.65
N PHE A 335 -12.72 19.19 33.53
CA PHE A 335 -13.53 19.58 34.69
C PHE A 335 -13.86 21.09 34.70
N PRO A 336 -14.88 21.52 35.44
CA PRO A 336 -15.23 22.94 35.55
C PRO A 336 -14.04 23.83 35.98
N THR A 337 -13.87 24.97 35.31
CA THR A 337 -12.72 25.87 35.53
C THR A 337 -12.72 26.60 36.86
N VAL A 338 -13.86 26.67 37.55
CA VAL A 338 -14.02 27.38 38.83
C VAL A 338 -13.38 26.66 40.02
N PHE A 339 -12.81 25.47 39.82
CA PHE A 339 -12.14 24.70 40.87
C PHE A 339 -10.67 24.45 40.53
N ASN A 340 -9.87 24.38 41.59
CA ASN A 340 -8.55 23.79 41.57
C ASN A 340 -8.66 22.29 41.86
N TYR A 341 -7.96 21.50 41.06
CA TYR A 341 -7.93 20.05 41.18
C TYR A 341 -6.53 19.60 41.53
N ARG A 342 -6.42 18.69 42.49
CA ARG A 342 -5.15 18.10 42.92
C ARG A 342 -5.31 16.59 42.99
N ARG A 343 -4.35 15.86 42.44
CA ARG A 343 -4.28 14.41 42.60
C ARG A 343 -4.02 14.06 44.08
N GLU A 344 -4.91 13.26 44.65
CA GLU A 344 -4.79 12.73 46.01
C GLU A 344 -4.38 11.25 46.02
N GLY A 345 -4.67 10.50 44.95
CA GLY A 345 -4.38 9.08 44.89
C GLY A 345 -4.77 8.43 43.56
N GLY A 346 -4.76 7.09 43.55
CA GLY A 346 -5.04 6.27 42.37
C GLY A 346 -3.81 5.85 41.58
N SER A 347 -3.99 4.90 40.66
CA SER A 347 -2.91 4.30 39.85
C SER A 347 -2.44 5.18 38.70
N LEU A 348 -3.26 6.14 38.27
CA LEU A 348 -2.94 7.03 37.15
C LEU A 348 -1.94 8.11 37.58
N GLU A 349 -0.86 8.28 36.81
CA GLU A 349 0.16 9.32 37.04
C GLU A 349 -0.22 10.62 36.35
N LEU A 350 -0.10 11.76 37.04
CA LEU A 350 -0.35 13.08 36.47
C LEU A 350 0.84 13.51 35.60
N LEU A 351 0.56 14.00 34.40
CA LEU A 351 1.55 14.56 33.49
C LEU A 351 1.55 16.09 33.58
N GLU A 352 2.74 16.68 33.58
CA GLU A 352 2.97 18.13 33.64
C GLU A 352 3.98 18.56 32.55
N GLY A 353 3.89 19.80 32.08
CA GLY A 353 4.92 20.38 31.19
C GLY A 353 4.96 19.79 29.76
N GLU A 354 6.17 19.48 29.28
CA GLU A 354 6.46 19.04 27.90
C GLU A 354 5.76 17.72 27.52
N ASP A 355 5.50 16.84 28.50
CA ASP A 355 4.78 15.58 28.30
C ASP A 355 3.32 15.79 27.84
N VAL A 356 2.74 16.94 28.14
CA VAL A 356 1.38 17.32 27.70
C VAL A 356 1.37 17.75 26.24
N ALA A 357 2.45 18.40 25.76
CA ALA A 357 2.55 18.88 24.39
C ALA A 357 2.62 17.72 23.37
N ALA A 358 3.26 16.61 23.75
CA ALA A 358 3.30 15.38 22.95
C ALA A 358 1.93 14.69 22.80
N LEU A 359 0.97 15.01 23.69
CA LEU A 359 -0.35 14.38 23.75
C LEU A 359 -1.47 15.23 23.13
N ALA A 360 -1.19 16.46 22.70
CA ALA A 360 -2.23 17.41 22.25
C ALA A 360 -2.56 17.25 20.76
N VAL A 361 -3.43 16.30 20.41
CA VAL A 361 -3.86 16.09 19.00
C VAL A 361 -5.38 16.21 18.77
N ASP A 362 -6.21 16.43 19.80
CA ASP A 362 -7.67 16.50 19.61
C ASP A 362 -8.36 17.69 20.28
N ALA A 363 -9.48 18.10 19.65
CA ALA A 363 -10.29 19.30 19.87
C ALA A 363 -10.39 19.80 21.33
N SER A 364 -10.31 21.12 21.50
CA SER A 364 -10.43 21.78 22.81
C SER A 364 -11.84 21.62 23.38
N LEU A 365 -12.04 20.61 24.23
CA LEU A 365 -13.23 20.51 25.07
C LEU A 365 -13.16 21.56 26.20
N PRO A 366 -14.30 22.18 26.57
CA PRO A 366 -14.32 23.20 27.60
C PRO A 366 -13.95 22.63 28.97
N GLY A 367 -13.30 23.45 29.79
CA GLY A 367 -12.92 23.08 31.16
C GLY A 367 -11.40 23.16 31.40
N LYS A 368 -11.03 22.96 32.67
CA LYS A 368 -9.64 22.73 33.08
C LYS A 368 -9.30 21.29 32.76
N VAL A 369 -8.20 21.09 32.03
CA VAL A 369 -7.77 19.77 31.54
C VAL A 369 -6.64 19.26 32.41
N LEU A 370 -6.77 18.02 32.87
CA LEU A 370 -5.72 17.27 33.54
C LEU A 370 -5.34 16.07 32.67
N HIS A 371 -4.03 15.81 32.53
CA HIS A 371 -3.50 14.73 31.71
C HIS A 371 -2.90 13.64 32.59
N PHE A 372 -3.23 12.39 32.28
CA PHE A 372 -2.74 11.25 33.04
C PHE A 372 -2.23 10.14 32.12
N ARG A 373 -1.32 9.32 32.64
CA ARG A 373 -0.77 8.16 31.94
C ARG A 373 -0.54 6.99 32.88
N GLN A 374 -0.56 5.79 32.32
CA GLN A 374 -0.11 4.56 32.96
C GLN A 374 0.39 3.57 31.89
N TYR A 375 1.45 2.82 32.20
CA TYR A 375 1.99 1.78 31.33
C TYR A 375 1.65 0.39 31.86
N LEU A 376 1.60 -0.60 30.96
CA LEU A 376 1.51 -2.02 31.28
C LEU A 376 0.37 -2.35 32.26
N VAL A 377 -0.85 -1.97 31.92
CA VAL A 377 -2.04 -2.29 32.72
C VAL A 377 -2.43 -3.75 32.46
N ALA A 378 -2.05 -4.63 33.38
CA ALA A 378 -2.36 -6.05 33.32
C ALA A 378 -3.55 -6.37 34.24
N ALA A 379 -4.75 -6.47 33.66
CA ALA A 379 -5.97 -6.95 34.32
C ALA A 379 -6.34 -6.23 35.64
N SER A 380 -5.97 -4.97 35.80
CA SER A 380 -6.41 -4.08 36.90
C SER A 380 -7.33 -2.98 36.36
N ALA A 381 -8.19 -2.44 37.24
CA ALA A 381 -9.00 -1.26 36.93
C ALA A 381 -8.21 -0.01 37.31
N PRO A 382 -7.79 0.84 36.35
CA PRO A 382 -7.11 2.08 36.69
C PRO A 382 -8.04 3.01 37.48
N THR A 383 -7.49 3.66 38.50
CA THR A 383 -8.25 4.58 39.36
C THR A 383 -7.56 5.92 39.50
N LEU A 384 -8.35 6.95 39.80
CA LEU A 384 -7.88 8.30 40.07
C LEU A 384 -8.71 8.94 41.18
N GLU A 385 -8.03 9.47 42.19
CA GLU A 385 -8.64 10.26 43.25
C GLU A 385 -8.17 11.71 43.15
N LEU A 386 -9.11 12.64 43.06
CA LEU A 386 -8.84 14.07 42.97
C LEU A 386 -9.51 14.81 44.13
N GLY A 387 -8.76 15.64 44.83
CA GLY A 387 -9.30 16.68 45.67
C GLY A 387 -9.64 17.90 44.83
N TYR A 388 -10.74 18.60 45.13
CA TYR A 388 -11.06 19.87 44.51
C TYR A 388 -11.46 20.94 45.54
N SER A 389 -11.18 22.20 45.21
CA SER A 389 -11.57 23.38 45.99
C SER A 389 -11.80 24.58 45.06
N VAL A 390 -12.63 25.54 45.47
CA VAL A 390 -12.92 26.74 44.65
C VAL A 390 -11.63 27.50 44.35
N ASP A 391 -11.47 27.85 43.07
CA ASP A 391 -10.39 28.72 42.62
C ASP A 391 -10.76 30.19 42.85
N ILE A 392 -10.27 30.73 43.96
CA ILE A 392 -10.48 32.13 44.34
C ILE A 392 -9.57 33.10 43.56
N SER A 393 -8.60 32.61 42.78
CA SER A 393 -7.62 33.46 42.08
C SER A 393 -8.24 34.31 40.97
N SER A 394 -9.38 33.87 40.42
CA SER A 394 -10.15 34.58 39.40
C SER A 394 -11.43 35.24 39.92
N SER A 395 -11.61 35.37 41.25
CA SER A 395 -12.83 35.95 41.82
C SER A 395 -12.88 37.49 41.68
N TYR A 396 -14.05 37.99 41.28
CA TYR A 396 -14.42 39.38 41.00
C TYR A 396 -14.34 40.36 42.19
N PHE A 397 -13.80 39.94 43.34
CA PHE A 397 -13.57 40.82 44.49
C PHE A 397 -12.12 41.31 44.48
N ARG A 398 -11.88 42.39 43.73
CA ARG A 398 -10.78 43.33 44.00
C ARG A 398 -11.33 44.63 44.54
#